data_AF-A0A7U9MW50-F1
#
_entry.id   AF-A0A7U9MW50-F1
#
_cell.length_a   1.000
_cell.length_b   1.000
_cell.length_c   1.000
_cell.angle_alpha   90.00
_cell.angle_beta   90.00
_cell.angle_gamma   90.00
#
_symmetry.space_group_name_H-M   'P 1'
#
loop_
_entity.id
_entity.type
_entity.pdbx_description
1 polymer ?
#
loop_
_entity_poly.entity_id
_entity_poly.type
_entity_poly.pdbx_seq_one_letter_code
_entity_poly.pdbx_strand_id
1 'polypeptide(L)'
;MRRKKTTGHGIGLFSLALLLCGLMGLGGGVLGARLAQRYQPQQIAQEAPDRPEEQPEESVAEAAPRWHNQVMEGSTEDPGGQAEMPSAPVISIPETINAETEYVLREKDLLSGSAVETSEEIPDMYIGMDREQFVTAMENYAAAPPLSEKERGFVSLEVLSFAPSRVVVQMNYRYVQPSQSFYVVAINDMIVVYLEDRQTVYQYTNIRLSQLPEKLQQEIIGVMHVTGEERLYDFLENYTS
;
A
#
# COMPACT_ATOMS: atom_id res chain seq x y z
N MET A 1 -5.78 -30.14 43.47
CA MET A 1 -6.73 -29.91 42.36
C MET A 1 -5.97 -29.59 41.07
N ARG A 2 -6.50 -29.93 39.88
CA ARG A 2 -5.98 -29.43 38.59
C ARG A 2 -6.84 -28.27 38.09
N ARG A 3 -6.25 -27.12 37.76
CA ARG A 3 -6.90 -26.11 36.90
C ARG A 3 -6.42 -26.31 35.46
N LYS A 4 -7.35 -26.59 34.53
CA LYS A 4 -7.08 -26.47 33.10
C LYS A 4 -7.11 -24.98 32.73
N LYS A 5 -6.16 -24.51 31.91
CA LYS A 5 -6.39 -23.37 31.00
C LYS A 5 -6.42 -23.94 29.59
N THR A 6 -7.46 -23.60 28.84
CA THR A 6 -7.62 -23.95 27.42
C THR A 6 -7.40 -22.67 26.62
N THR A 7 -6.24 -22.54 26.00
CA THR A 7 -5.97 -21.45 25.06
C THR A 7 -6.36 -21.92 23.66
N GLY A 8 -7.40 -21.32 23.09
CA GLY A 8 -7.75 -21.55 21.69
C GLY A 8 -6.65 -20.99 20.79
N HIS A 9 -6.18 -21.80 19.84
CA HIS A 9 -5.25 -21.32 18.81
C HIS A 9 -6.09 -20.72 17.67
N GLY A 10 -5.96 -19.42 17.42
CA GLY A 10 -6.31 -18.85 16.13
C GLY A 10 -5.24 -19.28 15.13
N ILE A 11 -5.62 -20.03 14.09
CA ILE A 11 -4.68 -20.47 13.05
C ILE A 11 -4.59 -19.36 12.01
N GLY A 12 -3.40 -18.76 11.87
CA GLY A 12 -3.10 -17.80 10.81
C GLY A 12 -3.26 -18.42 9.43
N LEU A 13 -3.96 -17.75 8.53
CA LEU A 13 -4.52 -18.34 7.30
C LEU A 13 -3.51 -18.54 6.15
N PHE A 14 -2.21 -18.42 6.42
CA PHE A 14 -1.13 -18.49 5.42
C PHE A 14 -0.32 -19.79 5.42
N SER A 15 -0.57 -20.72 6.35
CA SER A 15 0.27 -21.92 6.55
C SER A 15 -0.13 -23.16 5.72
N LEU A 16 -0.90 -23.00 4.62
CA LEU A 16 -1.39 -24.14 3.82
C LEU A 16 -1.54 -23.86 2.31
N ALA A 17 -0.50 -23.32 1.69
CA ALA A 17 -0.45 -23.08 0.23
C ALA A 17 0.48 -24.04 -0.54
N LEU A 18 1.06 -25.06 0.12
CA LEU A 18 1.87 -26.10 -0.52
C LEU A 18 1.51 -27.51 0.00
N LEU A 19 1.42 -28.44 -0.96
CA LEU A 19 1.21 -29.89 -0.85
C LEU A 19 -0.25 -30.41 -0.82
N LEU A 20 -0.61 -31.21 -1.85
CA LEU A 20 -1.87 -31.95 -2.07
C LEU A 20 -3.11 -31.04 -2.34
N CYS A 21 -3.93 -31.24 -3.39
CA CYS A 21 -4.19 -32.41 -4.23
C CYS A 21 -4.37 -32.06 -5.71
N GLY A 22 -4.27 -33.08 -6.59
CA GLY A 22 -4.93 -33.07 -7.89
C GLY A 22 -6.30 -33.77 -7.84
N LEU A 23 -7.09 -33.61 -8.91
CA LEU A 23 -8.48 -34.07 -9.12
C LEU A 23 -9.59 -33.23 -8.47
N MET A 24 -10.69 -33.14 -9.24
CA MET A 24 -11.98 -32.47 -8.97
C MET A 24 -11.96 -30.93 -8.90
N GLY A 25 -12.64 -30.30 -9.88
CA GLY A 25 -12.88 -28.85 -9.92
C GLY A 25 -14.31 -28.47 -9.50
N LEU A 26 -14.77 -27.32 -10.00
CA LEU A 26 -16.05 -26.62 -9.71
C LEU A 26 -16.13 -26.01 -8.30
N GLY A 27 -16.00 -24.68 -8.22
CA GLY A 27 -16.16 -23.91 -6.98
C GLY A 27 -15.56 -22.50 -7.05
N GLY A 28 -16.02 -21.65 -7.96
CA GLY A 28 -15.57 -20.26 -8.06
C GLY A 28 -16.41 -19.28 -7.23
N GLY A 29 -15.80 -18.22 -6.70
CA GLY A 29 -16.51 -17.02 -6.27
C GLY A 29 -16.03 -16.35 -4.97
N VAL A 30 -16.16 -15.01 -4.95
CA VAL A 30 -16.24 -14.13 -3.77
C VAL A 30 -14.99 -13.99 -2.88
N LEU A 31 -14.03 -13.16 -3.32
CA LEU A 31 -13.17 -12.39 -2.39
C LEU A 31 -12.74 -11.00 -2.91
N GLY A 32 -13.61 -10.31 -3.67
CA GLY A 32 -13.29 -9.07 -4.40
C GLY A 32 -13.91 -7.77 -3.87
N ALA A 33 -14.31 -7.68 -2.60
CA ALA A 33 -15.24 -6.64 -2.13
C ALA A 33 -14.81 -5.91 -0.83
N ARG A 34 -13.57 -5.40 -0.74
CA ARG A 34 -13.09 -4.66 0.46
C ARG A 34 -12.27 -3.38 0.27
N LEU A 35 -11.86 -2.98 -0.94
CA LEU A 35 -10.98 -1.80 -1.12
C LEU A 35 -11.68 -0.50 -1.56
N ALA A 36 -12.90 -0.54 -2.10
CA ALA A 36 -13.53 0.62 -2.76
C ALA A 36 -13.93 1.79 -1.82
N GLN A 37 -13.80 1.65 -0.51
CA GLN A 37 -14.47 2.53 0.48
C GLN A 37 -13.60 3.66 1.06
N ARG A 38 -12.47 4.00 0.42
CA ARG A 38 -11.55 5.08 0.87
C ARG A 38 -11.48 6.32 -0.03
N TYR A 39 -12.09 6.32 -1.21
CA TYR A 39 -12.09 7.49 -2.10
C TYR A 39 -13.35 8.32 -1.93
N GLN A 40 -13.32 9.26 -0.97
CA GLN A 40 -14.30 10.34 -0.87
C GLN A 40 -13.57 11.63 -0.47
N PRO A 41 -13.49 12.64 -1.36
CA PRO A 41 -12.76 13.87 -1.07
C PRO A 41 -13.48 14.69 0.00
N GLN A 42 -12.73 15.20 0.98
CA GLN A 42 -13.28 16.09 2.01
C GLN A 42 -13.66 17.43 1.38
N GLN A 43 -14.85 17.92 1.71
CA GLN A 43 -15.33 19.21 1.23
C GLN A 43 -14.59 20.36 1.93
N ILE A 44 -14.21 21.37 1.16
CA ILE A 44 -13.48 22.55 1.66
C ILE A 44 -14.46 23.46 2.41
N ALA A 45 -14.24 23.65 3.71
CA ALA A 45 -14.86 24.73 4.46
C ALA A 45 -13.99 26.00 4.35
N GLN A 46 -14.60 27.12 3.96
CA GLN A 46 -13.97 28.44 3.92
C GLN A 46 -14.41 29.26 5.14
N GLU A 47 -13.48 29.81 5.91
CA GLU A 47 -13.80 30.79 6.96
C GLU A 47 -12.59 31.71 7.18
N ALA A 48 -12.78 33.02 7.01
CA ALA A 48 -11.82 34.09 7.31
C ALA A 48 -12.48 35.47 7.11
N PRO A 49 -11.97 36.55 7.73
CA PRO A 49 -11.35 36.64 9.06
C PRO A 49 -12.04 37.73 9.93
N ASP A 50 -11.73 37.83 11.23
CA ASP A 50 -11.90 39.11 11.93
C ASP A 50 -10.95 39.33 13.13
N ARG A 51 -10.53 40.59 13.30
CA ARG A 51 -9.61 41.19 14.32
C ARG A 51 -9.69 42.71 14.10
N PRO A 52 -9.50 43.62 15.09
CA PRO A 52 -8.41 43.57 16.08
C PRO A 52 -8.91 44.09 17.48
N GLU A 53 -8.15 44.51 18.50
CA GLU A 53 -6.73 44.41 18.92
C GLU A 53 -6.66 44.62 20.46
N GLU A 54 -5.47 44.50 21.08
CA GLU A 54 -4.80 45.63 21.80
C GLU A 54 -3.50 45.17 22.51
N GLN A 55 -2.40 45.84 22.15
CA GLN A 55 -1.10 45.95 22.86
C GLN A 55 -1.06 47.30 23.62
N PRO A 56 0.00 47.74 24.36
CA PRO A 56 1.42 47.31 24.40
C PRO A 56 1.95 47.13 25.87
N GLU A 57 3.23 47.19 26.29
CA GLU A 57 4.57 47.42 25.68
C GLU A 57 5.68 46.83 26.61
N GLU A 58 6.98 47.12 26.34
CA GLU A 58 8.14 47.04 27.28
C GLU A 58 8.59 45.64 27.82
N SER A 59 9.87 45.36 28.15
CA SER A 59 11.16 45.93 27.69
C SER A 59 12.40 45.07 28.04
N VAL A 60 13.51 45.37 27.35
CA VAL A 60 14.95 45.31 27.75
C VAL A 60 15.46 44.15 28.64
N ALA A 61 16.14 43.21 27.96
CA ALA A 61 17.53 42.72 28.14
C ALA A 61 18.24 42.47 29.53
N GLU A 62 19.23 41.56 29.43
CA GLU A 62 20.51 41.51 30.17
C GLU A 62 20.61 40.68 31.49
N ALA A 63 21.87 40.36 31.83
CA ALA A 63 22.44 39.87 33.11
C ALA A 63 22.27 38.38 33.49
N ALA A 64 23.36 37.62 33.28
CA ALA A 64 23.58 36.33 33.95
C ALA A 64 24.34 36.52 35.29
N PRO A 65 23.98 35.81 36.39
CA PRO A 65 24.73 35.89 37.66
C PRO A 65 26.06 35.11 37.63
N ARG A 66 27.16 35.83 37.42
CA ARG A 66 28.54 35.33 37.54
C ARG A 66 28.97 35.25 39.01
N TRP A 67 28.98 34.04 39.59
CA TRP A 67 29.64 33.82 40.89
C TRP A 67 31.15 33.71 40.75
N HIS A 68 31.81 34.77 41.19
CA HIS A 68 33.22 34.85 41.61
C HIS A 68 33.46 33.88 42.79
N ASN A 69 34.67 33.45 43.17
CA ASN A 69 36.04 33.64 42.65
C ASN A 69 36.93 32.58 43.35
N GLN A 70 38.01 32.12 42.70
CA GLN A 70 39.37 32.21 43.29
C GLN A 70 40.43 31.96 42.21
N VAL A 71 41.54 32.69 42.26
CA VAL A 71 42.71 32.51 41.40
C VAL A 71 43.87 32.04 42.28
N MET A 72 44.64 31.06 41.79
CA MET A 72 46.09 30.99 41.99
C MET A 72 46.71 30.41 40.73
N GLU A 73 47.61 31.16 40.10
CA GLU A 73 48.48 30.66 39.03
C GLU A 73 49.68 29.92 39.65
N GLY A 74 50.27 28.99 38.88
CA GLY A 74 51.39 28.16 39.36
C GLY A 74 52.00 27.35 38.23
N SER A 75 52.73 28.01 37.33
CA SER A 75 53.34 27.39 36.14
C SER A 75 54.53 26.50 36.45
N THR A 76 54.62 25.34 35.81
CA THR A 76 55.89 24.68 35.45
C THR A 76 55.65 23.60 34.38
N GLU A 77 56.49 23.57 33.34
CA GLU A 77 56.73 22.37 32.52
C GLU A 77 57.57 21.35 33.34
N ASP A 78 57.79 20.07 33.00
CA ASP A 78 57.67 19.35 31.72
C ASP A 78 57.24 17.85 31.96
N PRO A 79 57.77 16.78 31.33
CA PRO A 79 56.95 15.89 30.49
C PRO A 79 56.62 14.51 31.09
N GLY A 80 55.69 13.82 30.42
CA GLY A 80 55.70 12.35 30.33
C GLY A 80 54.58 11.64 31.11
N GLY A 81 53.66 11.03 30.37
CA GLY A 81 52.60 10.19 30.94
C GLY A 81 51.54 9.83 29.91
N GLN A 82 51.71 8.71 29.19
CA GLN A 82 50.69 8.18 28.29
C GLN A 82 49.54 7.58 29.12
N ALA A 83 48.56 8.43 29.45
CA ALA A 83 47.27 7.97 29.97
C ALA A 83 46.45 7.39 28.81
N GLU A 84 46.75 6.15 28.41
CA GLU A 84 45.90 5.38 27.50
C GLU A 84 44.53 5.17 28.17
N MET A 85 43.54 5.98 27.79
CA MET A 85 42.14 5.70 28.14
C MET A 85 41.76 4.39 27.46
N PRO A 86 41.32 3.36 28.21
CA PRO A 86 40.93 2.09 27.60
C PRO A 86 39.73 2.33 26.69
N SER A 87 39.92 2.13 25.38
CA SER A 87 38.83 2.16 24.42
C SER A 87 37.85 1.04 24.76
N ALA A 88 36.67 1.42 25.23
CA ALA A 88 35.61 0.44 25.48
C ALA A 88 35.33 -0.31 24.17
N PRO A 89 35.31 -1.66 24.18
CA PRO A 89 35.06 -2.42 22.97
C PRO A 89 33.67 -2.06 22.45
N VAL A 90 33.61 -1.52 21.23
CA VAL A 90 32.33 -1.33 20.52
C VAL A 90 31.78 -2.71 20.23
N ILE A 91 30.80 -3.14 21.02
CA ILE A 91 30.09 -4.38 20.79
C ILE A 91 29.21 -4.16 19.57
N SER A 92 29.69 -4.55 18.40
CA SER A 92 28.90 -4.62 17.17
C SER A 92 27.81 -5.68 17.35
N ILE A 93 26.64 -5.25 17.83
CA ILE A 93 25.43 -6.08 17.83
C ILE A 93 25.12 -6.37 16.36
N PRO A 94 24.94 -7.63 15.93
CA PRO A 94 24.66 -7.94 14.54
C PRO A 94 23.29 -7.37 14.16
N GLU A 95 23.23 -6.64 13.04
CA GLU A 95 22.00 -6.04 12.51
C GLU A 95 21.14 -7.10 11.80
N THR A 96 20.59 -8.03 12.59
CA THR A 96 19.70 -9.10 12.12
C THR A 96 18.23 -8.78 12.37
N ILE A 97 17.36 -9.23 11.48
CA ILE A 97 15.92 -9.28 11.67
C ILE A 97 15.57 -10.09 12.94
N ASN A 98 14.56 -9.65 13.67
CA ASN A 98 14.00 -10.35 14.83
C ASN A 98 12.45 -10.36 14.77
N ALA A 99 11.80 -11.01 15.74
CA ALA A 99 10.33 -11.15 15.76
C ALA A 99 9.55 -9.85 16.07
N GLU A 100 10.23 -8.78 16.50
CA GLU A 100 9.65 -7.45 16.75
C GLU A 100 9.95 -6.46 15.60
N THR A 101 10.68 -6.89 14.56
CA THR A 101 10.97 -6.07 13.37
C THR A 101 9.69 -5.77 12.59
N GLU A 102 9.36 -4.49 12.41
CA GLU A 102 8.23 -4.05 11.61
C GLU A 102 8.47 -4.39 10.12
N TYR A 103 7.75 -5.39 9.59
CA TYR A 103 7.77 -5.69 8.17
C TYR A 103 6.73 -4.83 7.44
N VAL A 104 7.18 -4.08 6.42
CA VAL A 104 6.33 -3.19 5.63
C VAL A 104 6.43 -3.57 4.16
N LEU A 105 5.30 -4.01 3.62
CA LEU A 105 5.13 -4.32 2.21
C LEU A 105 4.55 -3.11 1.48
N ARG A 106 5.27 -2.60 0.48
CA ARG A 106 4.88 -1.48 -0.37
C ARG A 106 4.53 -1.96 -1.76
N GLU A 107 3.25 -2.13 -2.05
CA GLU A 107 2.81 -2.46 -3.40
C GLU A 107 2.73 -1.20 -4.26
N LYS A 108 3.29 -1.24 -5.46
CA LYS A 108 3.32 -0.09 -6.39
C LYS A 108 2.83 -0.49 -7.78
N ASP A 109 1.84 0.23 -8.30
CA ASP A 109 1.42 0.14 -9.69
C ASP A 109 2.34 0.99 -10.58
N LEU A 110 2.99 0.36 -11.55
CA LEU A 110 3.85 1.02 -12.52
C LEU A 110 3.06 1.78 -13.61
N LEU A 111 1.74 1.60 -13.73
CA LEU A 111 0.90 2.33 -14.70
C LEU A 111 0.30 3.61 -14.12
N SER A 112 -0.43 3.52 -13.00
CA SER A 112 -0.99 4.72 -12.32
C SER A 112 0.03 5.48 -11.49
N GLY A 113 1.17 4.87 -11.14
CA GLY A 113 2.13 5.41 -10.18
C GLY A 113 1.68 5.34 -8.72
N SER A 114 0.48 4.80 -8.46
CA SER A 114 -0.07 4.61 -7.12
C SER A 114 0.78 3.62 -6.30
N ALA A 115 0.83 3.84 -4.99
CA ALA A 115 1.47 2.90 -4.06
C ALA A 115 0.67 2.79 -2.76
N VAL A 116 0.63 1.58 -2.20
CA VAL A 116 -0.02 1.24 -0.93
C VAL A 116 1.02 0.61 -0.01
N GLU A 117 1.11 1.07 1.23
CA GLU A 117 1.95 0.46 2.27
C GLU A 117 1.08 -0.29 3.28
N THR A 118 1.43 -1.56 3.51
CA THR A 118 0.81 -2.47 4.47
C THR A 118 1.87 -2.93 5.46
N SER A 119 1.58 -2.91 6.75
CA SER A 119 2.42 -3.54 7.77
C SER A 119 1.88 -4.94 8.06
N GLU A 120 2.77 -5.93 8.09
CA GLU A 120 2.45 -7.35 8.25
C GLU A 120 3.34 -7.98 9.34
N GLU A 121 2.94 -9.13 9.87
CA GLU A 121 3.81 -9.92 10.75
C GLU A 121 5.00 -10.46 9.96
N ILE A 122 6.22 -10.33 10.49
CA ILE A 122 7.41 -10.71 9.74
C ILE A 122 7.51 -12.24 9.59
N PRO A 123 7.64 -12.79 8.36
CA PRO A 123 7.72 -14.23 8.16
C PRO A 123 8.90 -14.88 8.88
N ASP A 124 8.65 -15.98 9.61
CA ASP A 124 9.63 -16.75 10.41
C ASP A 124 10.94 -17.03 9.65
N MET A 125 10.84 -17.28 8.34
CA MET A 125 11.96 -17.58 7.45
C MET A 125 12.98 -16.45 7.29
N TYR A 126 12.66 -15.22 7.67
CA TYR A 126 13.58 -14.07 7.65
C TYR A 126 14.16 -13.75 9.04
N ILE A 127 13.65 -14.35 10.12
CA ILE A 127 14.13 -14.09 11.48
C ILE A 127 15.57 -14.61 11.63
N GLY A 128 16.45 -13.74 12.12
CA GLY A 128 17.89 -14.01 12.23
C GLY A 128 18.70 -13.70 10.98
N MET A 129 18.07 -13.34 9.84
CA MET A 129 18.82 -12.91 8.66
C MET A 129 19.46 -11.54 8.86
N ASP A 130 20.71 -11.40 8.41
CA ASP A 130 21.35 -10.10 8.18
C ASP A 130 20.86 -9.47 6.84
N ARG A 131 21.36 -8.27 6.54
CA ARG A 131 20.99 -7.52 5.34
C ARG A 131 21.31 -8.26 4.04
N GLU A 132 22.45 -8.95 3.96
CA GLU A 132 22.90 -9.62 2.74
C GLU A 132 22.06 -10.87 2.50
N GLN A 133 21.87 -11.69 3.54
CA GLN A 133 21.00 -12.86 3.53
C GLN A 133 19.56 -12.50 3.14
N PHE A 134 19.01 -11.42 3.71
CA PHE A 134 17.66 -10.96 3.40
C PHE A 134 17.55 -10.46 1.95
N VAL A 135 18.50 -9.67 1.45
CA VAL A 135 18.51 -9.24 0.04
C VAL A 135 18.61 -10.43 -0.90
N THR A 136 19.46 -11.43 -0.62
CA THR A 136 19.53 -12.67 -1.40
C THR A 136 18.22 -13.48 -1.35
N ALA A 137 17.52 -13.54 -0.21
CA ALA A 137 16.20 -14.17 -0.13
C ALA A 137 15.16 -13.43 -1.01
N MET A 138 15.19 -12.09 -1.02
CA MET A 138 14.34 -11.24 -1.86
C MET A 138 14.66 -11.38 -3.36
N GLU A 139 15.92 -11.51 -3.75
CA GLU A 139 16.34 -11.80 -5.13
C GLU A 139 15.88 -13.18 -5.60
N ASN A 140 16.00 -14.21 -4.75
CA ASN A 140 15.49 -15.55 -5.06
C ASN A 140 13.96 -15.57 -5.24
N TYR A 141 13.23 -14.82 -4.41
CA TYR A 141 11.79 -14.63 -4.59
C TYR A 141 11.47 -13.95 -5.94
N ALA A 142 12.18 -12.87 -6.28
CA ALA A 142 11.98 -12.14 -7.53
C ALA A 142 12.32 -12.97 -8.78
N ALA A 143 13.27 -13.90 -8.69
CA ALA A 143 13.63 -14.83 -9.75
C ALA A 143 12.60 -15.96 -9.95
N ALA A 144 11.90 -16.37 -8.89
CA ALA A 144 10.93 -17.47 -8.92
C ALA A 144 9.60 -17.14 -8.21
N PRO A 145 8.88 -16.06 -8.58
CA PRO A 145 7.70 -15.61 -7.84
C PRO A 145 6.54 -16.61 -7.96
N PRO A 146 5.65 -16.68 -6.94
CA PRO A 146 4.51 -17.61 -6.94
C PRO A 146 3.50 -17.27 -8.04
N LEU A 147 2.56 -18.19 -8.28
CA LEU A 147 1.54 -18.02 -9.34
C LEU A 147 0.65 -16.80 -9.08
N SER A 148 0.28 -16.52 -7.83
CA SER A 148 -0.50 -15.35 -7.42
C SER A 148 0.11 -14.04 -7.93
N GLU A 149 1.41 -13.84 -7.71
CA GLU A 149 2.08 -12.60 -8.10
C GLU A 149 2.24 -12.50 -9.63
N LYS A 150 2.43 -13.63 -10.30
CA LYS A 150 2.44 -13.70 -11.78
C LYS A 150 1.08 -13.32 -12.37
N GLU A 151 -0.01 -13.83 -11.80
CA GLU A 151 -1.38 -13.50 -12.22
C GLU A 151 -1.76 -12.04 -11.91
N ARG A 152 -1.20 -11.47 -10.83
CA ARG A 152 -1.31 -10.04 -10.49
C ARG A 152 -0.45 -9.11 -11.34
N GLY A 153 0.41 -9.65 -12.22
CA GLY A 153 1.28 -8.86 -13.10
C GLY A 153 2.53 -8.30 -12.41
N PHE A 154 3.13 -9.04 -11.47
CA PHE A 154 4.41 -8.72 -10.85
C PHE A 154 5.54 -8.48 -11.86
N VAL A 155 6.36 -7.45 -11.61
CA VAL A 155 7.46 -7.02 -12.50
C VAL A 155 8.83 -7.06 -11.79
N SER A 156 8.92 -6.53 -10.57
CA SER A 156 10.16 -6.57 -9.77
C SER A 156 9.88 -6.41 -8.27
N LEU A 157 10.88 -6.73 -7.46
CA LEU A 157 10.90 -6.50 -6.02
C LEU A 157 12.19 -5.78 -5.65
N GLU A 158 12.10 -4.78 -4.78
CA GLU A 158 13.20 -3.92 -4.34
C GLU A 158 13.19 -3.77 -2.81
N VAL A 159 14.33 -3.92 -2.13
CA VAL A 159 14.45 -3.63 -0.69
C VAL A 159 14.76 -2.14 -0.53
N LEU A 160 13.77 -1.34 -0.11
CA LEU A 160 13.91 0.11 0.05
C LEU A 160 14.63 0.50 1.33
N SER A 161 14.43 -0.25 2.41
CA SER A 161 15.06 -0.02 3.70
C SER A 161 15.24 -1.34 4.45
N PHE A 162 16.34 -1.44 5.18
CA PHE A 162 16.63 -2.55 6.08
C PHE A 162 17.21 -1.99 7.38
N ALA A 163 16.53 -2.24 8.50
CA ALA A 163 17.02 -2.01 9.84
C ALA A 163 16.43 -3.08 10.78
N PRO A 164 17.10 -3.47 11.89
CA PRO A 164 16.58 -4.47 12.83
C PRO A 164 15.22 -4.12 13.46
N SER A 165 14.80 -2.85 13.44
CA SER A 165 13.50 -2.39 13.91
C SER A 165 12.43 -2.30 12.80
N ARG A 166 12.81 -2.11 11.53
CA ARG A 166 11.89 -1.92 10.40
C ARG A 166 12.54 -2.30 9.07
N VAL A 167 11.87 -3.15 8.30
CA VAL A 167 12.27 -3.56 6.94
C VAL A 167 11.18 -3.17 5.96
N VAL A 168 11.54 -2.54 4.85
CA VAL A 168 10.59 -2.05 3.83
C VAL A 168 10.92 -2.67 2.48
N VAL A 169 10.00 -3.48 1.96
CA VAL A 169 10.10 -4.15 0.66
C VAL A 169 9.06 -3.55 -0.28
N GLN A 170 9.49 -3.10 -1.47
CA GLN A 170 8.61 -2.65 -2.54
C GLN A 170 8.40 -3.76 -3.56
N MET A 171 7.14 -4.08 -3.85
CA MET A 171 6.74 -4.96 -4.96
C MET A 171 6.13 -4.11 -6.07
N ASN A 172 6.77 -4.12 -7.23
CA ASN A 172 6.33 -3.38 -8.41
C ASN A 172 5.46 -4.29 -9.29
N TYR A 173 4.23 -3.88 -9.54
CA TYR A 173 3.27 -4.56 -10.40
C TYR A 173 2.98 -3.71 -11.64
N ARG A 174 2.67 -4.38 -12.75
CA ARG A 174 1.98 -3.79 -13.89
C ARG A 174 0.59 -4.39 -13.93
N TYR A 175 -0.30 -3.84 -13.11
CA TYR A 175 -1.69 -4.26 -13.11
C TYR A 175 -2.29 -3.97 -14.48
N VAL A 176 -2.80 -5.02 -15.15
CA VAL A 176 -3.70 -4.82 -16.29
C VAL A 176 -5.00 -4.28 -15.72
N GLN A 177 -5.12 -2.96 -15.64
CA GLN A 177 -6.37 -2.32 -15.27
C GLN A 177 -7.44 -2.79 -16.26
N PRO A 178 -8.58 -3.33 -15.80
CA PRO A 178 -9.68 -3.63 -16.70
C PRO A 178 -10.11 -2.30 -17.32
N SER A 179 -9.94 -2.22 -18.63
CA SER A 179 -10.35 -1.09 -19.44
C SER A 179 -11.87 -0.93 -19.26
N GLN A 180 -12.29 0.19 -18.65
CA GLN A 180 -13.71 0.50 -18.43
C GLN A 180 -14.39 0.99 -19.73
N SER A 181 -14.07 0.33 -20.84
CA SER A 181 -14.63 0.53 -22.17
C SER A 181 -15.72 -0.51 -22.38
N PHE A 182 -16.90 -0.03 -22.71
CA PHE A 182 -18.10 -0.83 -22.88
C PHE A 182 -18.61 -0.72 -24.32
N TYR A 183 -19.09 -1.84 -24.85
CA TYR A 183 -19.76 -1.87 -26.15
C TYR A 183 -21.25 -2.09 -25.95
N VAL A 184 -22.04 -1.11 -26.41
CA VAL A 184 -23.50 -1.10 -26.31
C VAL A 184 -24.06 -1.49 -27.67
N VAL A 185 -24.74 -2.63 -27.72
CA VAL A 185 -25.27 -3.22 -28.96
C VAL A 185 -26.74 -3.62 -28.79
N ALA A 186 -27.48 -3.68 -29.91
CA ALA A 186 -28.85 -4.18 -29.92
C ALA A 186 -28.92 -5.64 -30.37
N ILE A 187 -29.56 -6.49 -29.57
CA ILE A 187 -29.81 -7.90 -29.87
C ILE A 187 -31.32 -8.14 -29.70
N ASN A 188 -32.02 -8.50 -30.79
CA ASN A 188 -33.47 -8.72 -30.80
C ASN A 188 -34.30 -7.55 -30.22
N ASP A 189 -34.00 -6.32 -30.67
CA ASP A 189 -34.52 -5.03 -30.15
C ASP A 189 -34.13 -4.69 -28.70
N MET A 190 -33.44 -5.55 -27.95
CA MET A 190 -32.99 -5.29 -26.58
C MET A 190 -31.55 -4.76 -26.55
N ILE A 191 -31.25 -3.79 -25.68
CA ILE A 191 -29.89 -3.28 -25.48
C ILE A 191 -29.09 -4.21 -24.55
N VAL A 192 -27.89 -4.60 -24.98
CA VAL A 192 -26.94 -5.44 -24.25
C VAL A 192 -25.59 -4.73 -24.17
N VAL A 193 -24.97 -4.76 -22.99
CA VAL A 193 -23.67 -4.15 -22.72
C VAL A 193 -22.61 -5.24 -22.60
N TYR A 194 -21.54 -5.13 -23.37
CA TYR A 194 -20.35 -5.97 -23.33
C TYR A 194 -19.15 -5.22 -22.75
N LEU A 195 -18.20 -5.97 -22.18
CA LEU A 195 -16.85 -5.47 -21.87
C LEU A 195 -16.04 -5.20 -23.15
N GLU A 196 -14.84 -4.62 -23.01
CA GLU A 196 -13.95 -4.29 -24.14
C GLU A 196 -13.63 -5.52 -25.03
N ASP A 197 -13.63 -6.73 -24.47
CA ASP A 197 -13.38 -7.99 -25.18
C ASP A 197 -14.45 -8.35 -26.25
N ARG A 198 -15.59 -7.65 -26.25
CA ARG A 198 -16.80 -7.88 -27.08
C ARG A 198 -17.36 -9.31 -27.00
N GLN A 199 -17.05 -10.03 -25.92
CA GLN A 199 -17.41 -11.43 -25.71
C GLN A 199 -18.12 -11.62 -24.37
N THR A 200 -17.60 -11.01 -23.30
CA THR A 200 -18.17 -11.04 -21.97
C THR A 200 -19.29 -10.00 -21.87
N VAL A 201 -20.52 -10.47 -21.66
CA VAL A 201 -21.66 -9.59 -21.34
C VAL A 201 -21.45 -9.01 -19.93
N TYR A 202 -21.40 -7.70 -19.83
CA TYR A 202 -21.41 -6.96 -18.57
C TYR A 202 -22.83 -6.89 -18.01
N GLN A 203 -23.82 -6.54 -18.84
CA GLN A 203 -25.22 -6.45 -18.42
C GLN A 203 -26.20 -6.66 -19.59
N TYR A 204 -27.23 -7.47 -19.37
CA TYR A 204 -28.46 -7.45 -20.16
C TYR A 204 -29.39 -6.36 -19.61
N THR A 205 -29.79 -5.40 -20.44
CA THR A 205 -30.71 -4.33 -20.02
C THR A 205 -32.15 -4.66 -20.44
N ASN A 206 -33.13 -3.99 -19.84
CA ASN A 206 -34.53 -4.03 -20.28
C ASN A 206 -34.90 -2.91 -21.27
N ILE A 207 -33.93 -2.11 -21.71
CA ILE A 207 -34.12 -0.98 -22.63
C ILE A 207 -34.28 -1.53 -24.06
N ARG A 208 -35.25 -1.02 -24.82
CA ARG A 208 -35.38 -1.36 -26.25
C ARG A 208 -34.74 -0.32 -27.16
N LEU A 209 -34.09 -0.78 -28.22
CA LEU A 209 -33.56 0.08 -29.27
C LEU A 209 -34.68 0.95 -29.87
N SER A 210 -35.84 0.34 -30.16
CA SER A 210 -37.04 1.01 -30.69
C SER A 210 -37.61 2.14 -29.81
N GLN A 211 -37.20 2.26 -28.54
CA GLN A 211 -37.62 3.34 -27.62
C GLN A 211 -36.61 4.51 -27.56
N LEU A 212 -35.39 4.34 -28.08
CA LEU A 212 -34.34 5.36 -28.05
C LEU A 212 -34.52 6.39 -29.18
N PRO A 213 -33.99 7.63 -29.04
CA PRO A 213 -33.93 8.60 -30.13
C PRO A 213 -33.20 8.06 -31.37
N GLU A 214 -33.69 8.36 -32.58
CA GLU A 214 -33.16 7.80 -33.85
C GLU A 214 -31.64 7.90 -34.02
N LYS A 215 -31.02 8.98 -33.52
CA LYS A 215 -29.56 9.15 -33.54
C LYS A 215 -28.83 8.07 -32.73
N LEU A 216 -29.28 7.83 -31.49
CA LEU A 216 -28.74 6.79 -30.63
C LEU A 216 -29.05 5.39 -31.19
N GLN A 217 -30.19 5.21 -31.88
CA GLN A 217 -30.44 3.96 -32.60
C GLN A 217 -29.37 3.69 -33.66
N GLN A 218 -29.01 4.69 -34.47
CA GLN A 218 -27.96 4.55 -35.49
C GLN A 218 -26.56 4.37 -34.89
N GLU A 219 -26.23 5.06 -33.79
CA GLU A 219 -24.95 4.89 -33.09
C GLU A 219 -24.81 3.48 -32.50
N ILE A 220 -25.87 2.92 -31.91
CA ILE A 220 -25.89 1.56 -31.35
C ILE A 220 -25.87 0.48 -32.44
N ILE A 221 -26.56 0.70 -33.56
CA ILE A 221 -26.44 -0.16 -34.77
C ILE A 221 -25.00 -0.12 -35.32
N GLY A 222 -24.32 1.01 -35.19
CA GLY A 222 -22.89 1.19 -35.49
C GLY A 222 -21.93 0.57 -34.48
N VAL A 223 -22.42 -0.12 -33.44
CA VAL A 223 -21.67 -0.62 -32.27
C VAL A 223 -21.11 0.54 -31.45
N MET A 224 -21.98 1.16 -30.64
CA MET A 224 -21.64 2.28 -29.78
C MET A 224 -20.61 1.88 -28.72
N HIS A 225 -19.62 2.75 -28.50
CA HIS A 225 -18.56 2.55 -27.52
C HIS A 225 -18.60 3.65 -26.45
N VAL A 226 -18.64 3.24 -25.18
CA VAL A 226 -18.71 4.12 -24.02
C VAL A 226 -17.48 3.91 -23.15
N THR A 227 -16.85 5.00 -22.68
CA THR A 227 -15.66 4.93 -21.80
C THR A 227 -15.98 5.48 -20.41
N GLY A 228 -15.73 4.67 -19.39
CA GLY A 228 -16.04 4.90 -17.98
C GLY A 228 -17.38 4.29 -17.57
N GLU A 229 -17.41 3.66 -16.39
CA GLU A 229 -18.66 3.13 -15.81
C GLU A 229 -19.67 4.25 -15.51
N GLU A 230 -19.20 5.39 -15.02
CA GLU A 230 -20.01 6.60 -14.77
C GLU A 230 -20.87 6.97 -15.99
N ARG A 231 -20.25 7.14 -17.16
CA ARG A 231 -20.95 7.48 -18.41
C ARG A 231 -21.86 6.37 -18.93
N LEU A 232 -21.56 5.11 -18.63
CA LEU A 232 -22.45 4.01 -18.95
C LEU A 232 -23.71 4.08 -18.08
N TYR A 233 -23.55 4.31 -16.77
CA TYR A 233 -24.69 4.44 -15.86
C TYR A 233 -25.51 5.70 -16.13
N ASP A 234 -24.88 6.86 -16.41
CA ASP A 234 -25.56 8.07 -16.90
C ASP A 234 -26.42 7.76 -18.13
N PHE A 235 -25.87 7.06 -19.12
CA PHE A 235 -26.59 6.66 -20.34
C PHE A 235 -27.77 5.73 -20.02
N LEU A 236 -27.56 4.72 -19.17
CA LEU A 236 -28.61 3.75 -18.83
C LEU A 236 -29.73 4.39 -18.01
N GLU A 237 -29.43 5.20 -17.00
CA GLU A 237 -30.43 5.83 -16.11
C GLU A 237 -31.41 6.71 -16.89
N ASN A 238 -30.93 7.45 -17.90
CA ASN A 238 -31.76 8.27 -18.79
C ASN A 238 -32.81 7.47 -19.59
N TYR A 239 -32.69 6.14 -19.68
CA TYR A 239 -33.59 5.27 -20.45
C TYR A 239 -34.13 4.06 -19.67
N THR A 240 -33.76 3.87 -18.39
CA THR A 240 -34.43 2.93 -17.48
C THR A 240 -35.59 3.62 -16.77
N SER A 241 -36.83 3.26 -17.14
CA SER A 241 -38.07 3.69 -16.47
C SER A 241 -38.98 2.50 -16.17
#